data_AF-A0A5M3MUK6-F1
#
_entry.id   AF-A0A5M3MUK6-F1
#
_cell.length_a   1.000
_cell.length_b   1.000
_cell.length_c   1.000
_cell.angle_alpha   90.00
_cell.angle_beta   90.00
_cell.angle_gamma   90.00
#
_symmetry.space_group_name_H-M   'P 1'
#
loop_
_entity.id
_entity.type
_entity.pdbx_description
1 polymer ?
#
loop_
_entity_poly.entity_id
_entity_poly.type
_entity_poly.pdbx_seq_one_letter_code
_entity_poly.pdbx_strand_id
1 'polypeptide(L)'
;MQMGIAAQMRNNGWRADSVSSNEDRDATVRRRKRLSPEDALVAIKTEEIREKDHAPSKSVLKPPKLAPSAWQLYFTDWIQRHQQTSTRKLNVAQAAKEAGQEYAELSAAEKEPYKRKSAALKQERERQNAEYLKTLTPDDIKKENAFRTAQRKAGKSRRSNLKDPNAPKKPLSAYFMFLQRIRSDPALVREVFGDEQETTKQSVLAAAKWRDMSDDERKPFLARAEQEKLEYEAARRLYEEGTPALGTNINFSILPSQSTNSPFATLRPIKTESFGSFT
;
A
#
# COMPACT_ATOMS: atom_id res chain seq x y z
N MET A 1 11.52 -73.47 -18.53
CA MET A 1 12.29 -73.35 -19.79
C MET A 1 11.39 -72.70 -20.82
N GLN A 2 11.67 -71.46 -21.21
CA GLN A 2 11.00 -70.81 -22.34
C GLN A 2 12.04 -69.96 -23.09
N MET A 3 12.16 -70.22 -24.39
CA MET A 3 13.02 -69.54 -25.36
C MET A 3 12.49 -68.12 -25.65
N GLY A 4 13.36 -67.20 -26.08
CA GLY A 4 12.92 -65.95 -26.70
C GLY A 4 14.03 -64.92 -26.90
N ILE A 5 14.51 -64.84 -28.14
CA ILE A 5 15.60 -63.99 -28.67
C ILE A 5 15.23 -62.49 -28.67
N ALA A 6 16.17 -61.60 -28.34
CA ALA A 6 16.10 -60.18 -28.65
C ALA A 6 17.40 -59.70 -29.31
N ALA A 7 17.25 -59.04 -30.46
CA ALA A 7 18.29 -58.66 -31.40
C ALA A 7 19.01 -57.36 -31.05
N GLN A 8 20.33 -57.36 -31.32
CA GLN A 8 21.20 -56.34 -31.93
C GLN A 8 20.57 -54.94 -32.16
N MET A 9 21.24 -53.81 -31.91
CA MET A 9 22.48 -53.41 -32.62
C MET A 9 23.36 -52.42 -31.84
N ARG A 10 24.66 -52.69 -31.89
CA ARG A 10 25.79 -51.77 -31.66
C ARG A 10 26.39 -51.40 -33.02
N ASN A 11 26.91 -50.20 -33.18
CA ASN A 11 28.15 -49.90 -33.93
C ASN A 11 28.48 -48.40 -33.74
N ASN A 12 29.58 -48.05 -33.06
CA ASN A 12 30.99 -48.08 -33.46
C ASN A 12 31.38 -46.87 -34.32
N GLY A 13 32.14 -45.95 -33.72
CA GLY A 13 32.71 -44.78 -34.39
C GLY A 13 34.03 -45.09 -35.11
N TRP A 14 34.48 -44.14 -35.94
CA TRP A 14 35.82 -44.08 -36.53
C TRP A 14 36.30 -42.62 -36.64
N ARG A 15 37.63 -42.45 -36.53
CA ARG A 15 38.42 -41.20 -36.38
C ARG A 15 38.82 -40.55 -37.72
N ALA A 16 39.15 -39.24 -37.65
CA ALA A 16 40.22 -38.42 -38.30
C ALA A 16 40.52 -38.62 -39.82
N ASP A 17 40.79 -37.60 -40.67
CA ASP A 17 41.80 -36.53 -40.58
C ASP A 17 41.70 -35.50 -41.75
N SER A 18 42.34 -34.33 -41.56
CA SER A 18 42.95 -33.36 -42.51
C SER A 18 42.18 -32.48 -43.54
N VAL A 19 42.17 -31.16 -43.23
CA VAL A 19 42.66 -29.97 -43.99
C VAL A 19 42.37 -29.81 -45.50
N SER A 20 41.68 -28.73 -45.91
CA SER A 20 42.26 -27.58 -46.69
C SER A 20 41.20 -26.67 -47.36
N SER A 21 41.39 -25.36 -47.18
CA SER A 21 41.06 -24.22 -48.08
C SER A 21 39.61 -23.91 -48.48
N ASN A 22 39.03 -22.87 -47.86
CA ASN A 22 38.69 -21.67 -48.62
C ASN A 22 38.49 -20.48 -47.66
N GLU A 23 39.19 -19.39 -47.94
CA GLU A 23 39.03 -18.08 -47.31
C GLU A 23 37.63 -17.53 -47.60
N ASP A 24 36.84 -17.30 -46.54
CA ASP A 24 35.76 -16.31 -46.57
C ASP A 24 36.16 -15.15 -45.66
N ARG A 25 36.85 -14.19 -46.27
CA ARG A 25 36.95 -12.82 -45.80
C ARG A 25 35.60 -12.15 -46.07
N ASP A 26 34.71 -12.15 -45.08
CA ASP A 26 33.79 -11.04 -44.76
C ASP A 26 32.60 -11.53 -43.91
N ALA A 27 32.84 -11.76 -42.63
CA ALA A 27 31.76 -11.87 -41.65
C ALA A 27 32.16 -11.05 -40.41
N THR A 28 31.84 -9.76 -40.44
CA THR A 28 31.91 -8.88 -39.27
C THR A 28 30.84 -9.28 -38.25
N VAL A 29 30.97 -10.47 -37.66
CA VAL A 29 30.25 -10.87 -36.47
C VAL A 29 30.98 -10.20 -35.32
N ARG A 30 30.40 -9.11 -34.78
CA ARG A 30 30.84 -8.54 -33.51
C ARG A 30 30.82 -9.64 -32.46
N ARG A 31 32.00 -10.19 -32.15
CA ARG A 31 32.23 -11.12 -31.05
C ARG A 31 31.72 -10.41 -29.80
N ARG A 32 30.54 -10.77 -29.28
CA ARG A 32 30.18 -10.39 -27.91
C ARG A 32 31.22 -11.05 -27.03
N LYS A 33 32.17 -10.24 -26.52
CA LYS A 33 33.16 -10.65 -25.55
C LYS A 33 32.38 -11.19 -24.36
N ARG A 34 32.32 -12.52 -24.20
CA ARG A 34 31.82 -13.14 -22.96
C ARG A 34 32.70 -12.58 -21.86
N LEU A 35 32.13 -11.72 -21.04
CA LEU A 35 32.80 -11.18 -19.86
C LEU A 35 33.25 -12.35 -18.99
N SER A 36 34.46 -12.28 -18.47
CA SER A 36 34.97 -13.26 -17.51
C SER A 36 34.00 -13.33 -16.32
N PRO A 37 33.81 -14.48 -15.65
CA PRO A 37 32.99 -14.56 -14.44
C PRO A 37 33.36 -13.50 -13.39
N GLU A 38 34.64 -13.16 -13.28
CA GLU A 38 35.18 -12.07 -12.47
C GLU A 38 34.66 -10.68 -12.93
N ASP A 39 34.71 -10.40 -14.24
CA ASP A 39 34.24 -9.12 -14.80
C ASP A 39 32.72 -8.98 -14.71
N ALA A 40 31.98 -10.08 -14.81
CA ALA A 40 30.53 -10.11 -14.59
C ALA A 40 30.19 -9.86 -13.12
N LEU A 41 30.95 -10.44 -12.18
CA LEU A 41 30.81 -10.17 -10.74
C LEU A 41 31.18 -8.72 -10.39
N VAL A 42 32.20 -8.16 -11.03
CA VAL A 42 32.57 -6.74 -10.87
C VAL A 42 31.49 -5.84 -11.47
N ALA A 43 30.94 -6.16 -12.65
CA ALA A 43 29.83 -5.41 -13.24
C ALA A 43 28.56 -5.48 -12.36
N ILE A 44 28.23 -6.65 -11.82
CA ILE A 44 27.11 -6.83 -10.88
C ILE A 44 27.36 -6.04 -9.60
N LYS A 45 28.56 -6.11 -9.01
CA LYS A 45 28.92 -5.29 -7.83
C LYS A 45 28.90 -3.79 -8.14
N THR A 46 29.32 -3.39 -9.34
CA THR A 46 29.35 -1.97 -9.74
C THR A 46 27.94 -1.44 -9.99
N GLU A 47 27.03 -2.26 -10.56
CA GLU A 47 25.59 -1.98 -10.64
C GLU A 47 24.96 -1.93 -9.24
N GLU A 48 25.30 -2.85 -8.34
CA GLU A 48 24.79 -2.89 -6.96
C GLU A 48 25.26 -1.68 -6.12
N ILE A 49 26.46 -1.15 -6.41
CA ILE A 49 27.00 0.08 -5.83
C ILE A 49 26.31 1.31 -6.44
N ARG A 50 26.12 1.34 -7.77
CA ARG A 50 25.39 2.42 -8.46
C ARG A 50 23.92 2.52 -8.03
N GLU A 51 23.24 1.40 -7.78
CA GLU A 51 21.89 1.39 -7.22
C GLU A 51 21.84 1.93 -5.78
N LYS A 52 22.89 1.70 -4.98
CA LYS A 52 22.99 2.23 -3.61
C LYS A 52 23.25 3.73 -3.57
N ASP A 53 23.97 4.27 -4.56
CA ASP A 53 24.28 5.70 -4.65
C ASP A 53 23.12 6.55 -5.19
N HIS A 54 22.15 5.94 -5.90
CA HIS A 54 21.02 6.66 -6.47
C HIS A 54 19.79 6.74 -5.55
N ALA A 55 19.80 6.05 -4.41
CA ALA A 55 18.75 6.16 -3.41
C ALA A 55 18.91 7.48 -2.64
N PRO A 56 17.92 8.40 -2.68
CA PRO A 56 18.02 9.67 -1.99
C PRO A 56 18.26 9.43 -0.49
N SER A 57 19.32 10.02 0.06
CA SER A 57 19.70 9.80 1.48
C SER A 57 18.84 10.58 2.47
N LYS A 58 18.08 11.57 1.99
CA LYS A 58 17.21 12.45 2.79
C LYS A 58 15.84 12.61 2.11
N SER A 59 14.78 12.71 2.91
CA SER A 59 13.46 13.11 2.41
C SER A 59 13.54 14.55 1.91
N VAL A 60 13.18 14.79 0.65
CA VAL A 60 13.02 16.15 0.10
C VAL A 60 11.82 16.85 0.76
N LEU A 61 10.84 16.03 1.15
CA LEU A 61 9.61 16.44 1.81
C LEU A 61 9.82 16.78 3.30
N LYS A 62 9.28 17.93 3.71
CA LYS A 62 9.27 18.41 5.10
C LYS A 62 7.82 18.48 5.61
N PRO A 63 7.25 17.36 6.10
CA PRO A 63 5.90 17.36 6.65
C PRO A 63 5.83 18.19 7.96
N PRO A 64 4.67 18.77 8.29
CA PRO A 64 4.45 19.43 9.57
C PRO A 64 4.78 18.52 10.77
N LYS A 65 5.36 19.10 11.82
CA LYS A 65 5.74 18.36 13.03
C LYS A 65 4.52 17.83 13.77
N LEU A 66 4.70 16.76 14.55
CA LEU A 66 3.64 16.24 15.41
C LEU A 66 3.23 17.30 16.44
N ALA A 67 1.92 17.37 16.70
CA ALA A 67 1.38 18.29 17.70
C ALA A 67 1.79 17.81 19.11
N PRO A 68 2.18 18.72 20.01
CA PRO A 68 2.58 18.35 21.36
C PRO A 68 1.39 17.77 22.15
N SER A 69 1.67 16.72 22.89
CA SER A 69 0.74 16.13 23.86
C SER A 69 0.45 17.12 25.01
N ALA A 70 -0.69 16.95 25.68
CA ALA A 70 -1.04 17.72 26.87
C ALA A 70 0.08 17.70 27.94
N TRP A 71 0.70 16.53 28.15
CA TRP A 71 1.87 16.40 29.03
C TRP A 71 3.07 17.21 28.54
N GLN A 72 3.35 17.20 27.24
CA GLN A 72 4.49 17.96 26.69
C GLN A 72 4.27 19.46 26.86
N LEU A 73 3.04 19.95 26.66
CA LEU A 73 2.67 21.34 26.91
C LEU A 73 2.82 21.71 28.39
N TYR A 74 2.39 20.82 29.30
CA TYR A 74 2.61 21.00 30.73
C TYR A 74 4.10 21.02 31.07
N PHE A 75 4.87 20.07 30.56
CA PHE A 75 6.29 19.95 30.85
C PHE A 75 7.08 21.16 30.36
N THR A 76 6.76 21.70 29.17
CA THR A 76 7.38 22.93 28.69
C THR A 76 7.05 24.13 29.58
N ASP A 77 5.81 24.23 30.06
CA ASP A 77 5.38 25.29 30.97
C ASP A 77 6.04 25.15 32.36
N TRP A 78 6.11 23.93 32.88
CA TRP A 78 6.82 23.60 34.13
C TRP A 78 8.30 23.99 34.05
N ILE A 79 8.98 23.62 32.95
CA ILE A 79 10.39 23.99 32.74
C ILE A 79 10.55 25.51 32.73
N GLN A 80 9.65 26.23 32.05
CA GLN A 80 9.69 27.68 31.96
C GLN A 80 9.51 28.33 33.34
N ARG A 81 8.55 27.85 34.14
CA ARG A 81 8.35 28.27 35.53
C ARG A 81 9.61 28.02 36.36
N HIS A 82 10.18 26.81 36.29
CA HIS A 82 11.38 26.48 37.05
C HIS A 82 12.62 27.29 36.65
N GLN A 83 12.78 27.64 35.36
CA GLN A 83 13.87 28.52 34.91
C GLN A 83 13.70 29.97 35.39
N GLN A 84 12.47 30.43 35.56
CA GLN A 84 12.19 31.75 36.11
C GLN A 84 12.47 31.80 37.62
N THR A 85 12.12 30.74 38.36
CA THR A 85 12.32 30.67 39.81
C THR A 85 13.75 30.28 40.19
N SER A 86 14.46 29.54 39.33
CA SER A 86 15.79 29.00 39.61
C SER A 86 16.74 29.24 38.43
N THR A 87 17.81 29.98 38.67
CA THR A 87 18.87 30.26 37.69
C THR A 87 19.88 29.11 37.56
N ARG A 88 19.71 28.02 38.32
CA ARG A 88 20.59 26.85 38.28
C ARG A 88 20.26 25.99 37.05
N LYS A 89 21.29 25.50 36.37
CA LYS A 89 21.14 24.54 35.26
C LYS A 89 20.36 23.30 35.74
N LEU A 90 19.16 23.13 35.21
CA LEU A 90 18.28 22.01 35.53
C LEU A 90 18.77 20.74 34.84
N ASN A 91 18.77 19.63 35.57
CA ASN A 91 18.97 18.31 34.97
C ASN A 91 17.66 17.85 34.35
N VAL A 92 17.62 17.71 33.01
CA VAL A 92 16.40 17.36 32.26
C VAL A 92 15.78 16.04 32.71
N ALA A 93 16.59 15.05 33.09
CA ALA A 93 16.08 13.76 33.56
C ALA A 93 15.37 13.89 34.92
N GLN A 94 15.94 14.68 35.83
CA GLN A 94 15.33 14.94 37.14
C GLN A 94 14.07 15.81 37.00
N ALA A 95 14.14 16.86 36.18
CA ALA A 95 13.01 17.72 35.85
C ALA A 95 11.82 16.93 35.28
N ALA A 96 12.06 15.99 34.36
CA ALA A 96 11.00 15.15 33.80
C ALA A 96 10.35 14.25 34.85
N LYS A 97 11.12 13.77 35.83
CA LYS A 97 10.61 12.94 36.93
C LYS A 97 9.74 13.76 37.89
N GLU A 98 10.21 14.92 38.32
CA GLU A 98 9.48 15.82 39.23
C GLU A 98 8.20 16.35 38.57
N ALA A 99 8.31 16.90 37.35
CA ALA A 99 7.15 17.37 36.60
C ALA A 99 6.15 16.24 36.33
N GLY A 100 6.63 15.01 36.12
CA GLY A 100 5.77 13.85 35.86
C GLY A 100 4.94 13.45 37.09
N GLN A 101 5.53 13.58 38.29
CA GLN A 101 4.83 13.37 39.56
C GLN A 101 3.79 14.47 39.78
N GLU A 102 4.17 15.74 39.63
CA GLU A 102 3.23 16.86 39.75
C GLU A 102 2.07 16.73 38.76
N TYR A 103 2.36 16.38 37.50
CA TYR A 103 1.30 16.19 36.50
C TYR A 103 0.40 15.00 36.82
N ALA A 104 0.90 13.95 37.48
CA ALA A 104 0.06 12.84 37.93
C ALA A 104 -0.95 13.32 38.99
N GLU A 105 -0.48 14.14 39.94
CA GLU A 105 -1.26 14.68 41.07
C GLU A 105 -2.25 15.78 40.68
N LEU A 106 -2.02 16.51 39.58
CA LEU A 106 -2.95 17.55 39.11
C LEU A 106 -4.38 17.04 38.94
N SER A 107 -5.34 17.89 39.30
CA SER A 107 -6.77 17.62 39.12
C SER A 107 -7.15 17.58 37.64
N ALA A 108 -8.31 16.99 37.35
CA ALA A 108 -8.86 16.99 35.99
C ALA A 108 -9.09 18.41 35.45
N ALA A 109 -9.46 19.36 36.31
CA ALA A 109 -9.69 20.75 35.95
C ALA A 109 -8.40 21.48 35.54
N GLU A 110 -7.28 21.19 36.22
CA GLU A 110 -5.98 21.78 35.88
C GLU A 110 -5.36 21.13 34.63
N LYS A 111 -5.65 19.86 34.37
CA LYS A 111 -5.27 19.14 33.14
C LYS A 111 -6.09 19.58 31.92
N GLU A 112 -7.31 20.04 32.13
CA GLU A 112 -8.24 20.44 31.07
C GLU A 112 -7.70 21.50 30.10
N PRO A 113 -7.10 22.62 30.54
CA PRO A 113 -6.53 23.60 29.60
C PRO A 113 -5.42 23.00 28.72
N TYR A 114 -4.57 22.12 29.26
CA TYR A 114 -3.53 21.44 28.47
C TYR A 114 -4.12 20.43 27.49
N LYS A 115 -5.18 19.69 27.88
CA LYS A 115 -5.95 18.84 26.97
C LYS A 115 -6.55 19.63 25.81
N ARG A 116 -7.23 20.74 26.11
CA ARG A 116 -7.85 21.62 25.09
C ARG A 116 -6.81 22.21 24.14
N LYS A 117 -5.70 22.75 24.67
CA LYS A 117 -4.59 23.27 23.85
C LYS A 117 -3.99 22.18 22.97
N SER A 118 -3.74 20.98 23.50
CA SER A 118 -3.23 19.85 22.72
C SER A 118 -4.21 19.43 21.62
N ALA A 119 -5.52 19.39 21.91
CA ALA A 119 -6.55 19.09 20.92
C ALA A 119 -6.63 20.16 19.82
N ALA A 120 -6.55 21.44 20.16
CA ALA A 120 -6.53 22.54 19.19
C ALA A 120 -5.29 22.47 18.27
N LEU A 121 -4.10 22.26 18.84
CA LEU A 121 -2.86 22.08 18.06
C LEU A 121 -2.91 20.81 17.20
N LYS A 122 -3.58 19.76 17.69
CA LYS A 122 -3.81 18.53 16.93
C LYS A 122 -4.65 18.84 15.69
N GLN A 123 -5.76 19.58 15.82
CA GLN A 123 -6.61 19.97 14.70
C GLN A 123 -5.88 20.90 13.72
N GLU A 124 -5.13 21.87 14.22
CA GLU A 124 -4.36 22.80 13.38
C GLU A 124 -3.33 22.07 12.52
N ARG A 125 -2.58 21.14 13.10
CA ARG A 125 -1.67 20.28 12.34
C ARG A 125 -2.41 19.41 11.33
N GLU A 126 -3.62 18.93 11.62
CA GLU A 126 -4.40 18.15 10.63
C GLU A 126 -4.76 19.01 9.42
N ARG A 127 -5.10 20.28 9.64
CA ARG A 127 -5.31 21.26 8.56
C ARG A 127 -4.03 21.50 7.77
N GLN A 128 -2.93 21.82 8.46
CA GLN A 128 -1.62 22.03 7.83
C GLN A 128 -1.13 20.79 7.08
N ASN A 129 -1.36 19.60 7.61
CA ASN A 129 -1.03 18.34 6.92
C ASN A 129 -1.89 18.15 5.67
N ALA A 130 -3.18 18.49 5.73
CA ALA A 130 -4.07 18.39 4.58
C ALA A 130 -3.67 19.40 3.48
N GLU A 131 -3.34 20.64 3.86
CA GLU A 131 -2.81 21.64 2.94
C GLU A 131 -1.48 21.22 2.35
N TYR A 132 -0.56 20.74 3.19
CA TYR A 132 0.72 20.19 2.76
C TYR A 132 0.52 19.09 1.71
N LEU A 133 -0.35 18.11 1.96
CA LEU A 133 -0.64 17.04 1.00
C LEU A 133 -1.21 17.55 -0.33
N LYS A 134 -1.93 18.69 -0.34
CA LYS A 134 -2.40 19.33 -1.58
C LYS A 134 -1.28 20.01 -2.37
N THR A 135 -0.22 20.49 -1.70
CA THR A 135 0.94 21.11 -2.36
C THR A 135 1.87 20.09 -3.02
N LEU A 136 1.76 18.80 -2.65
CA LEU A 136 2.64 17.76 -3.17
C LEU A 136 2.30 17.42 -4.61
N THR A 137 3.32 17.39 -5.47
CA THR A 137 3.19 16.87 -6.82
C THR A 137 3.27 15.33 -6.84
N PRO A 138 2.72 14.68 -7.88
CA PRO A 138 2.93 13.25 -8.14
C PRO A 138 4.41 12.81 -8.07
N ASP A 139 5.31 13.62 -8.64
CA ASP A 139 6.73 13.35 -8.66
C ASP A 139 7.38 13.43 -7.27
N ASP A 140 6.94 14.37 -6.44
CA ASP A 140 7.40 14.47 -5.06
C ASP A 140 6.96 13.27 -4.22
N ILE A 141 5.73 12.80 -4.43
CA ILE A 141 5.19 11.58 -3.80
C ILE A 141 6.01 10.36 -4.25
N LYS A 142 6.33 10.25 -5.55
CA LYS A 142 7.15 9.15 -6.10
C LYS A 142 8.55 9.12 -5.48
N LYS A 143 9.22 10.27 -5.40
CA LYS A 143 10.56 10.41 -4.78
C LYS A 143 10.54 10.07 -3.30
N GLU A 144 9.55 10.58 -2.55
CA GLU A 144 9.41 10.26 -1.12
C GLU A 144 9.09 8.77 -0.89
N ASN A 145 8.26 8.16 -1.74
CA ASN A 145 7.93 6.74 -1.64
C ASN A 145 9.14 5.84 -1.94
N ALA A 146 10.00 6.23 -2.88
CA ALA A 146 11.28 5.57 -3.11
C ALA A 146 12.18 5.66 -1.86
N PHE A 147 12.28 6.85 -1.26
CA PHE A 147 13.02 7.04 0.00
C PHE A 147 12.48 6.17 1.14
N ARG A 148 11.17 6.19 1.39
CA ARG A 148 10.54 5.39 2.45
C ARG A 148 10.70 3.89 2.23
N THR A 149 10.64 3.44 0.98
CA THR A 149 10.87 2.04 0.62
C THR A 149 12.32 1.64 0.88
N ALA A 150 13.30 2.47 0.51
CA ALA A 150 14.70 2.24 0.83
C ALA A 150 14.95 2.21 2.35
N GLN A 151 14.35 3.12 3.13
CA GLN A 151 14.47 3.13 4.59
C GLN A 151 13.84 1.88 5.24
N ARG A 152 12.72 1.39 4.72
CA ARG A 152 12.12 0.11 5.16
C ARG A 152 13.02 -1.08 4.83
N LYS A 153 13.56 -1.14 3.61
CA LYS A 153 14.51 -2.20 3.19
C LYS A 153 15.77 -2.19 4.04
N ALA A 154 16.22 -1.02 4.48
CA ALA A 154 17.36 -0.86 5.39
C ALA A 154 17.02 -1.06 6.89
N GLY A 155 15.77 -1.37 7.24
CA GLY A 155 15.33 -1.54 8.64
C GLY A 155 15.29 -0.26 9.48
N LYS A 156 15.53 0.91 8.90
CA LYS A 156 15.64 2.20 9.58
C LYS A 156 14.28 2.87 9.83
N SER A 157 13.22 2.42 9.15
CA SER A 157 11.88 2.97 9.29
C SER A 157 10.80 1.93 9.08
N ARG A 158 9.62 2.15 9.68
CA ARG A 158 8.37 1.40 9.42
C ARG A 158 7.28 2.28 8.80
N ARG A 159 7.63 3.49 8.33
CA ARG A 159 6.66 4.42 7.74
C ARG A 159 6.09 3.87 6.43
N SER A 160 4.77 3.97 6.27
CA SER A 160 4.09 3.60 5.03
C SER A 160 4.35 4.63 3.92
N ASN A 161 4.12 4.21 2.69
CA ASN A 161 4.17 5.09 1.52
C ASN A 161 3.03 6.13 1.57
N LEU A 162 3.30 7.34 1.06
CA LEU A 162 2.28 8.35 0.77
C LEU A 162 1.37 7.85 -0.36
N LYS A 163 0.09 8.15 -0.22
CA LYS A 163 -0.93 7.87 -1.22
C LYS A 163 -1.19 9.17 -1.98
N ASP A 164 -1.09 9.11 -3.30
CA ASP A 164 -1.54 10.21 -4.14
C ASP A 164 -3.07 10.09 -4.32
N PRO A 165 -3.86 11.13 -3.98
CA PRO A 165 -5.30 11.12 -4.23
C PRO A 165 -5.68 11.13 -5.72
N ASN A 166 -4.82 11.63 -6.60
CA ASN A 166 -5.07 11.76 -8.04
C ASN A 166 -4.59 10.54 -8.84
N ALA A 167 -3.81 9.63 -8.22
CA ALA A 167 -3.38 8.42 -8.89
C ALA A 167 -4.57 7.46 -9.08
N PRO A 168 -4.81 6.94 -10.31
CA PRO A 168 -5.86 5.96 -10.52
C PRO A 168 -5.61 4.71 -9.66
N LYS A 169 -6.70 4.13 -9.13
CA LYS A 169 -6.62 2.90 -8.32
C LYS A 169 -6.53 1.70 -9.25
N LYS A 170 -5.69 0.73 -8.89
CA LYS A 170 -5.59 -0.54 -9.64
C LYS A 170 -6.94 -1.27 -9.62
N PRO A 171 -7.40 -1.78 -10.76
CA PRO A 171 -8.66 -2.50 -10.86
C PRO A 171 -8.56 -3.87 -10.20
N LEU A 172 -9.72 -4.49 -9.94
CA LEU A 172 -9.75 -5.82 -9.36
C LEU A 172 -9.39 -6.86 -10.43
N SER A 173 -8.64 -7.89 -10.03
CA SER A 173 -8.46 -9.07 -10.87
C SER A 173 -9.76 -9.86 -10.96
N ALA A 174 -9.95 -10.64 -12.04
CA ALA A 174 -11.11 -11.50 -12.24
C ALA A 174 -11.42 -12.38 -11.01
N TYR A 175 -10.39 -12.93 -10.37
CA TYR A 175 -10.54 -13.71 -9.14
C TYR A 175 -11.07 -12.87 -7.95
N PHE A 176 -10.62 -11.62 -7.80
CA PHE A 176 -11.11 -10.74 -6.73
C PHE A 176 -12.55 -10.27 -6.99
N MET A 177 -12.94 -10.08 -8.26
CA MET A 177 -14.33 -9.84 -8.63
C MET A 177 -15.22 -11.04 -8.29
N PHE A 178 -14.72 -12.25 -8.53
CA PHE A 178 -15.40 -13.49 -8.13
C PHE A 178 -15.54 -13.61 -6.60
N LEU A 179 -14.47 -13.33 -5.85
CA LEU A 179 -14.53 -13.27 -4.38
C LEU A 179 -15.56 -12.26 -3.88
N GLN A 180 -15.64 -11.10 -4.51
CA GLN A 180 -16.65 -10.09 -4.19
C GLN A 180 -18.06 -10.61 -4.48
N ARG A 181 -18.26 -11.30 -5.62
CA ARG A 181 -19.54 -11.91 -5.97
C ARG A 181 -19.97 -12.96 -4.93
N ILE A 182 -19.07 -13.83 -4.50
CA ILE A 182 -19.35 -14.80 -3.43
C ILE A 182 -19.77 -14.06 -2.16
N ARG A 183 -18.97 -13.10 -1.70
CA ARG A 183 -19.23 -12.35 -0.45
C ARG A 183 -20.51 -11.50 -0.50
N SER A 184 -20.91 -11.07 -1.69
CA SER A 184 -22.15 -10.29 -1.89
C SER A 184 -23.41 -11.16 -1.82
N ASP A 185 -23.28 -12.47 -2.02
CA ASP A 185 -24.40 -13.40 -2.10
C ASP A 185 -24.40 -14.34 -0.89
N PRO A 186 -25.32 -14.17 0.06
CA PRO A 186 -25.37 -15.03 1.25
C PRO A 186 -25.51 -16.51 0.92
N ALA A 187 -26.11 -16.86 -0.24
CA ALA A 187 -26.21 -18.25 -0.67
C ALA A 187 -24.84 -18.80 -1.09
N LEU A 188 -24.07 -18.05 -1.89
CA LEU A 188 -22.71 -18.45 -2.29
C LEU A 188 -21.75 -18.45 -1.11
N VAL A 189 -21.90 -17.54 -0.14
CA VAL A 189 -21.13 -17.58 1.12
C VAL A 189 -21.34 -18.92 1.82
N ARG A 190 -22.60 -19.35 1.98
CA ARG A 190 -22.90 -20.63 2.63
C ARG A 190 -22.43 -21.83 1.80
N GLU A 191 -22.56 -21.77 0.47
CA GLU A 191 -22.11 -22.84 -0.42
C GLU A 191 -20.58 -23.00 -0.42
N VAL A 192 -19.84 -21.89 -0.50
CA VAL A 192 -18.39 -21.90 -0.70
C VAL A 192 -17.62 -21.86 0.62
N PHE A 193 -18.10 -21.09 1.61
CA PHE A 193 -17.42 -20.91 2.89
C PHE A 193 -18.07 -21.70 4.04
N GLY A 194 -19.35 -22.08 3.92
CA GLY A 194 -20.09 -22.70 5.02
C GLY A 194 -20.13 -21.77 6.24
N ASP A 195 -19.78 -22.33 7.40
CA ASP A 195 -19.72 -21.60 8.67
C ASP A 195 -18.31 -21.07 9.01
N GLU A 196 -17.32 -21.30 8.15
CA GLU A 196 -15.93 -20.87 8.41
C GLU A 196 -15.83 -19.34 8.38
N GLN A 197 -15.39 -18.76 9.51
CA GLN A 197 -15.18 -17.31 9.67
C GLN A 197 -13.74 -16.89 9.41
N GLU A 198 -12.80 -17.85 9.35
CA GLU A 198 -11.39 -17.53 9.17
C GLU A 198 -11.10 -17.13 7.72
N THR A 199 -10.67 -15.88 7.52
CA THR A 199 -10.41 -15.33 6.19
C THR A 199 -9.38 -16.14 5.39
N THR A 200 -8.38 -16.72 6.06
CA THR A 200 -7.37 -17.58 5.42
C THR A 200 -8.01 -18.83 4.83
N LYS A 201 -8.80 -19.57 5.61
CA LYS A 201 -9.50 -20.76 5.14
C LYS A 201 -10.53 -20.45 4.05
N GLN A 202 -11.30 -19.37 4.21
CA GLN A 202 -12.22 -18.88 3.18
C GLN A 202 -11.48 -18.64 1.85
N SER A 203 -10.30 -18.03 1.89
CA SER A 203 -9.52 -17.77 0.67
C SER A 203 -9.07 -19.05 -0.03
N VAL A 204 -8.77 -20.12 0.71
CA VAL A 204 -8.42 -21.43 0.16
C VAL A 204 -9.63 -22.09 -0.51
N LEU A 205 -10.79 -22.06 0.14
CA LEU A 205 -12.04 -22.62 -0.40
C LEU A 205 -12.50 -21.90 -1.68
N ALA A 206 -12.47 -20.57 -1.69
CA ALA A 206 -12.78 -19.81 -2.90
C ALA A 206 -11.76 -20.06 -4.03
N ALA A 207 -10.48 -20.22 -3.71
CA ALA A 207 -9.47 -20.57 -4.71
C ALA A 207 -9.68 -21.96 -5.29
N ALA A 208 -10.18 -22.93 -4.49
CA ALA A 208 -10.58 -24.24 -4.99
C ALA A 208 -11.78 -24.13 -5.94
N LYS A 209 -12.86 -23.46 -5.50
CA LYS A 209 -14.04 -23.21 -6.35
C LYS A 209 -13.68 -22.53 -7.67
N TRP A 210 -12.82 -21.51 -7.65
CA TRP A 210 -12.38 -20.82 -8.86
C TRP A 210 -11.61 -21.73 -9.85
N ARG A 211 -10.84 -22.70 -9.33
CA ARG A 211 -10.13 -23.69 -10.16
C ARG A 211 -11.09 -24.69 -10.78
N ASP A 212 -12.12 -25.08 -10.03
CA ASP A 212 -13.14 -26.05 -10.46
C ASP A 212 -14.18 -25.44 -11.41
N MET A 213 -14.34 -24.12 -11.43
CA MET A 213 -15.21 -23.42 -12.38
C MET A 213 -14.77 -23.64 -13.83
N SER A 214 -15.75 -23.76 -14.72
CA SER A 214 -15.52 -23.86 -16.15
C SER A 214 -14.99 -22.55 -16.74
N ASP A 215 -14.35 -22.63 -17.91
CA ASP A 215 -13.90 -21.43 -18.62
C ASP A 215 -15.07 -20.51 -18.97
N ASP A 216 -16.25 -21.06 -19.25
CA ASP A 216 -17.45 -20.29 -19.56
C ASP A 216 -17.97 -19.47 -18.38
N GLU A 217 -17.91 -20.01 -17.16
CA GLU A 217 -18.28 -19.29 -15.94
C GLU A 217 -17.23 -18.25 -15.55
N ARG A 218 -15.96 -18.47 -15.92
CA ARG A 218 -14.86 -17.52 -15.69
C ARG A 218 -14.81 -16.39 -16.71
N LYS A 219 -15.24 -16.63 -17.95
CA LYS A 219 -15.28 -15.63 -19.05
C LYS A 219 -15.85 -14.28 -18.65
N PRO A 220 -17.03 -14.15 -18.01
CA PRO A 220 -17.57 -12.83 -17.65
C PRO A 220 -16.68 -12.08 -16.65
N PHE A 221 -16.01 -12.79 -15.73
CA PHE A 221 -15.09 -12.17 -14.78
C PHE A 221 -13.78 -11.77 -15.46
N LEU A 222 -13.26 -12.60 -16.37
CA LEU A 222 -12.06 -12.31 -17.16
C LEU A 222 -12.28 -11.10 -18.07
N ALA A 223 -13.41 -11.05 -18.79
CA ALA A 223 -13.76 -9.94 -19.67
C ALA A 223 -13.92 -8.63 -18.90
N ARG A 224 -14.60 -8.63 -17.74
CA ARG A 224 -14.71 -7.45 -16.88
C ARG A 224 -13.36 -6.99 -16.35
N ALA A 225 -12.52 -7.92 -15.89
CA ALA A 225 -11.18 -7.59 -15.40
C ALA A 225 -10.27 -7.03 -16.50
N GLU A 226 -10.39 -7.54 -17.74
CA GLU A 226 -9.66 -7.00 -18.89
C GLU A 226 -10.14 -5.59 -19.25
N GLN A 227 -11.46 -5.35 -19.23
CA GLN A 227 -12.02 -4.02 -19.46
C GLN A 227 -11.54 -3.02 -18.39
N GLU A 228 -11.69 -3.33 -17.11
CA GLU A 228 -11.24 -2.43 -16.03
C GLU A 228 -9.72 -2.22 -16.06
N LYS A 229 -8.95 -3.24 -16.47
CA LYS A 229 -7.51 -3.12 -16.72
C LYS A 229 -7.20 -2.11 -17.81
N LEU A 230 -7.91 -2.17 -18.94
CA LEU A 230 -7.72 -1.23 -20.05
C LEU A 230 -8.08 0.20 -19.63
N GLU A 231 -9.19 0.39 -18.92
CA GLU A 231 -9.60 1.68 -18.39
C GLU A 231 -8.56 2.25 -17.41
N TYR A 232 -8.03 1.42 -16.53
CA TYR A 232 -6.94 1.81 -15.63
C TYR A 232 -5.66 2.17 -16.37
N GLU A 233 -5.26 1.40 -17.39
CA GLU A 233 -4.08 1.69 -18.18
C GLU A 233 -4.22 3.02 -18.94
N ALA A 234 -5.41 3.32 -19.48
CA ALA A 234 -5.72 4.62 -20.07
C ALA A 234 -5.68 5.75 -19.03
N ALA A 235 -6.32 5.59 -17.88
CA ALA A 235 -6.31 6.57 -16.80
C ALA A 235 -4.90 6.81 -16.24
N ARG A 236 -4.09 5.74 -16.08
CA ARG A 236 -2.71 5.83 -15.64
C ARG A 236 -1.86 6.57 -16.66
N ARG A 237 -2.04 6.29 -17.95
CA ARG A 237 -1.33 6.99 -19.03
C ARG A 237 -1.63 8.49 -19.01
N LEU A 238 -2.89 8.89 -18.86
CA LEU A 238 -3.28 10.30 -18.75
C LEU A 238 -2.68 10.97 -17.50
N TYR A 239 -2.63 10.25 -16.38
CA TYR A 239 -2.00 10.71 -15.15
C TYR A 239 -0.47 10.88 -15.29
N GLU A 240 0.20 9.97 -15.99
CA GLU A 240 1.63 10.07 -16.31
C GLU A 240 1.94 11.18 -17.32
N GLU A 241 1.04 11.43 -18.27
CA GLU A 241 1.13 12.51 -19.28
C GLU A 241 0.78 13.90 -18.73
N GLY A 242 0.49 14.02 -17.42
CA GLY A 242 0.38 15.32 -16.74
C GLY A 242 -0.97 16.02 -16.86
N THR A 243 -2.02 15.33 -17.33
CA THR A 243 -3.39 15.86 -17.25
C THR A 243 -4.01 15.33 -15.95
N PRO A 244 -4.13 16.15 -14.87
CA PRO A 244 -4.83 15.73 -13.68
C PRO A 244 -6.31 15.58 -14.05
N ALA A 245 -6.73 14.37 -14.39
CA ALA A 245 -8.13 14.05 -14.52
C ALA A 245 -8.77 14.29 -13.14
N LEU A 246 -9.59 15.33 -13.08
CA LEU A 246 -10.33 15.76 -11.90
C LEU A 246 -11.22 14.60 -11.43
N GLY A 247 -10.76 13.86 -10.43
CA GLY A 247 -11.55 13.05 -9.52
C GLY A 247 -12.60 12.12 -10.13
N THR A 248 -12.19 11.05 -10.80
CA THR A 248 -13.06 9.86 -10.94
C THR A 248 -13.03 9.07 -9.64
N ASN A 249 -13.79 9.51 -8.65
CA ASN A 249 -14.36 8.60 -7.65
C ASN A 249 -15.31 7.66 -8.42
N ILE A 250 -14.78 6.57 -8.97
CA ILE A 250 -15.60 5.49 -9.51
C ILE A 250 -16.33 4.89 -8.31
N ASN A 251 -17.62 5.21 -8.25
CA ASN A 251 -18.54 4.91 -7.18
C ASN A 251 -18.86 3.41 -7.21
N PHE A 252 -18.55 2.69 -6.14
CA PHE A 252 -18.83 1.25 -6.00
C PHE A 252 -20.30 1.05 -5.60
N SER A 253 -21.24 1.40 -6.48
CA SER A 253 -22.68 1.14 -6.31
C SER A 253 -23.41 1.43 -7.61
N ILE A 254 -23.70 0.39 -8.42
CA ILE A 254 -24.96 0.17 -9.13
C ILE A 254 -25.00 -1.33 -9.47
N LEU A 255 -25.60 -2.12 -8.59
CA LEU A 255 -26.52 -3.14 -9.04
C LEU A 255 -27.81 -2.40 -9.42
N PRO A 256 -28.49 -2.72 -10.53
CA PRO A 256 -29.78 -2.12 -10.83
C PRO A 256 -30.79 -2.58 -9.76
N SER A 257 -31.16 -1.66 -8.85
CA SER A 257 -32.33 -1.85 -8.00
C SER A 257 -33.54 -1.89 -8.92
N GLN A 258 -34.12 -3.06 -9.14
CA GLN A 258 -35.43 -3.13 -9.76
C GLN A 258 -36.42 -2.37 -8.88
N SER A 259 -37.08 -1.40 -9.51
CA SER A 259 -38.21 -0.68 -8.97
C SER A 259 -39.36 -1.68 -8.73
N THR A 260 -39.61 -2.02 -7.47
CA THR A 260 -40.89 -2.60 -7.08
C THR A 260 -41.76 -1.49 -6.50
N ASN A 261 -42.63 -0.96 -7.36
CA ASN A 261 -43.84 -0.27 -6.93
C ASN A 261 -44.62 -1.20 -6.00
N SER A 262 -44.75 -0.84 -4.73
CA SER A 262 -45.76 -1.39 -3.83
C SER A 262 -46.44 -0.24 -3.09
N PRO A 263 -47.77 -0.06 -3.24
CA PRO A 263 -48.51 1.07 -2.69
C PRO A 263 -49.00 0.70 -1.29
N PHE A 264 -48.18 0.95 -0.26
CA PHE A 264 -48.70 1.03 1.10
C PHE A 264 -47.95 2.13 1.85
N ALA A 265 -48.38 3.37 1.58
CA ALA A 265 -48.11 4.49 2.45
C ALA A 265 -49.02 4.38 3.68
N THR A 266 -48.44 4.11 4.85
CA THR A 266 -49.09 4.38 6.14
C THR A 266 -48.35 5.50 6.86
N LEU A 267 -49.16 6.50 7.20
CA LEU A 267 -48.84 7.79 7.77
C LEU A 267 -48.56 7.72 9.29
N ARG A 268 -47.53 8.46 9.72
CA ARG A 268 -47.40 9.24 10.98
C ARG A 268 -47.26 8.48 12.32
N PRO A 269 -46.89 9.14 13.47
CA PRO A 269 -46.61 10.58 13.68
C PRO A 269 -45.29 10.95 14.40
N ILE A 270 -44.96 12.22 14.23
CA ILE A 270 -43.96 13.05 14.88
C ILE A 270 -44.34 13.26 16.36
N LYS A 271 -43.39 13.04 17.29
CA LYS A 271 -43.54 13.44 18.70
C LYS A 271 -43.20 14.93 18.85
N THR A 272 -44.18 15.71 19.26
CA THR A 272 -44.03 17.06 19.81
C THR A 272 -44.01 16.94 21.34
N GLU A 273 -42.91 17.30 22.00
CA GLU A 273 -42.90 17.49 23.45
C GLU A 273 -43.38 18.91 23.77
N SER A 274 -44.43 19.00 24.58
CA SER A 274 -45.00 20.26 25.07
C SER A 274 -44.29 20.70 26.35
N PHE A 275 -43.83 21.95 26.35
CA PHE A 275 -43.59 22.72 27.56
C PHE A 275 -44.90 22.94 28.33
N GLY A 276 -44.86 22.75 29.65
CA GLY A 276 -45.92 23.15 30.57
C GLY A 276 -45.29 23.68 31.85
N SER A 277 -45.58 24.94 32.17
CA SER A 277 -45.09 25.70 33.32
C SER A 277 -46.19 25.87 34.37
N PHE A 278 -45.78 25.96 35.65
CA PHE A 278 -46.43 26.61 36.80
C PHE A 278 -47.90 26.28 37.14
N THR A 279 -48.12 25.76 38.36
CA THR A 279 -48.46 26.52 39.58
C THR A 279 -48.19 25.66 40.81
#